data_AF-A0A397IH15-F1
#
_entry.id   AF-A0A397IH15-F1
#
_cell.length_a   1.000
_cell.length_b   1.000
_cell.length_c   1.000
_cell.angle_alpha   90.00
_cell.angle_beta   90.00
_cell.angle_gamma   90.00
#
_symmetry.space_group_name_H-M   'P 1'
#
loop_
_entity.id
_entity.type
_entity.pdbx_description
1 polymer ?
#
loop_
_entity_poly.entity_id
_entity_poly.type
_entity_poly.pdbx_seq_one_letter_code
_entity_poly.pdbx_strand_id
1 'polypeptide(L)'
;MLFVFPSLVHLAYNMTYISFFPLCFLTALFGYPIILLIFFCPLFEILKIVGFLATKGELKINWMIEILYLSTSLFLIAITISYYIFHKLYEYDAKKHERVKQFFKEILIYSGPFLWIAVPVLYTYLTFDEMGDIPFTCPHDYDYSSTVVLSACDIRLANLICMWAFPTLCSLYLISISLLTLISKGYNKGDEVMIEDYYNEDIIVGGTTFSSEGEIKMI
;
A
#
# COMPACT_ATOMS: atom_id res chain seq x y z
N MET A 1 -10.68 -3.44 -8.32
CA MET A 1 -10.27 -2.45 -9.35
C MET A 1 -10.20 -1.00 -8.82
N LEU A 2 -10.23 -0.75 -7.50
CA LEU A 2 -10.39 0.62 -6.95
C LEU A 2 -9.75 0.77 -5.56
N PHE A 3 -8.50 0.32 -5.38
CA PHE A 3 -7.92 0.27 -4.03
C PHE A 3 -7.36 1.62 -3.51
N VAL A 4 -7.42 2.69 -4.31
CA VAL A 4 -6.78 3.99 -3.95
C VAL A 4 -7.57 5.22 -4.47
N PHE A 5 -8.68 5.03 -5.18
CA PHE A 5 -9.12 6.06 -6.12
C PHE A 5 -9.92 7.26 -5.61
N PRO A 6 -10.75 7.25 -4.54
CA PRO A 6 -11.55 8.46 -4.29
C PRO A 6 -10.72 9.62 -3.67
N SER A 7 -9.56 9.34 -3.08
CA SER A 7 -8.61 10.40 -2.67
C SER A 7 -7.78 10.90 -3.86
N LEU A 8 -7.55 10.04 -4.86
CA LEU A 8 -6.86 10.40 -6.10
C LEU A 8 -7.75 11.13 -7.10
N VAL A 9 -9.07 10.92 -7.12
CA VAL A 9 -9.99 11.65 -8.02
C VAL A 9 -10.11 13.12 -7.61
N HIS A 10 -10.14 13.43 -6.31
CA HIS A 10 -10.14 14.82 -5.85
C HIS A 10 -8.77 15.49 -6.00
N LEU A 11 -7.66 14.72 -5.98
CA LEU A 11 -6.32 15.21 -6.36
C LEU A 11 -6.19 15.36 -7.89
N ALA A 12 -6.83 14.49 -8.67
CA ALA A 12 -6.81 14.48 -10.14
C ALA A 12 -7.61 15.64 -10.75
N TYR A 13 -8.65 16.12 -10.06
CA TYR A 13 -9.45 17.25 -10.55
C TYR A 13 -8.66 18.57 -10.64
N ASN A 14 -7.52 18.67 -9.93
CA ASN A 14 -6.61 19.81 -9.95
C ASN A 14 -5.20 19.47 -10.49
N MET A 15 -4.99 18.26 -11.00
CA MET A 15 -3.68 17.80 -11.48
C MET A 15 -3.65 17.78 -13.02
N THR A 16 -2.79 18.64 -13.58
CA THR A 16 -2.33 18.60 -14.97
C THR A 16 -2.04 17.18 -15.44
N TYR A 17 -2.39 16.86 -16.69
CA TYR A 17 -2.23 15.56 -17.37
C TYR A 17 -0.90 14.81 -17.09
N ILE A 18 0.18 15.54 -16.78
CA ILE A 18 1.53 15.06 -16.47
C ILE A 18 1.57 14.06 -15.29
N SER A 19 0.65 14.13 -14.33
CA SER A 19 0.66 13.27 -13.13
C SER A 19 -0.32 12.09 -13.17
N PHE A 20 -1.20 12.02 -14.17
CA PHE A 20 -2.16 10.91 -14.31
C PHE A 20 -1.48 9.60 -14.79
N PHE A 21 -0.63 9.68 -15.81
CA PHE A 21 0.03 8.50 -16.38
C PHE A 21 0.98 7.78 -15.39
N PRO A 22 1.88 8.49 -14.67
CA PRO A 22 2.74 7.86 -13.66
C PRO A 22 1.92 7.18 -12.54
N LEU A 23 0.81 7.79 -12.14
CA LEU A 23 -0.06 7.25 -11.11
C LEU A 23 -0.73 5.92 -11.52
N CYS A 24 -1.26 5.86 -12.74
CA CYS A 24 -1.82 4.62 -13.31
C CYS A 24 -0.77 3.52 -13.38
N PHE A 25 0.43 3.86 -13.87
CA PHE A 25 1.55 2.91 -13.95
C PHE A 25 1.96 2.37 -12.57
N LEU A 26 2.17 3.25 -11.57
CA LEU A 26 2.50 2.84 -10.20
C LEU A 26 1.41 1.95 -9.58
N THR A 27 0.15 2.27 -9.84
CA THR A 27 -0.98 1.49 -9.33
C THR A 27 -1.05 0.12 -9.98
N ALA A 28 -0.76 0.01 -11.27
CA ALA A 28 -0.65 -1.29 -11.95
C ALA A 28 0.53 -2.10 -11.42
N LEU A 29 1.69 -1.46 -11.24
CA LEU A 29 2.93 -2.11 -10.82
C LEU A 29 2.88 -2.64 -9.39
N PHE A 30 2.37 -1.84 -8.44
CA PHE A 30 2.38 -2.22 -7.02
C PHE A 30 0.99 -2.60 -6.51
N GLY A 31 -0.05 -1.86 -6.90
CA GLY A 31 -1.40 -2.07 -6.40
C GLY A 31 -1.98 -3.43 -6.77
N TYR A 32 -1.76 -3.90 -8.00
CA TYR A 32 -2.27 -5.21 -8.43
C TYR A 32 -1.62 -6.38 -7.67
N PRO A 33 -0.27 -6.47 -7.55
CA PRO A 33 0.37 -7.47 -6.69
C PRO A 33 -0.08 -7.43 -5.22
N ILE A 34 -0.26 -6.24 -4.62
CA ILE A 34 -0.75 -6.12 -3.25
C ILE A 34 -2.12 -6.78 -3.08
N ILE A 35 -3.05 -6.54 -4.03
CA ILE A 35 -4.38 -7.16 -4.00
C ILE A 35 -4.28 -8.67 -4.10
N LEU A 36 -3.41 -9.21 -4.97
CA LEU A 36 -3.19 -10.64 -5.07
C LEU A 36 -2.65 -11.23 -3.76
N LEU A 37 -1.70 -10.54 -3.11
CA LEU A 37 -1.14 -10.98 -1.84
C LEU A 37 -2.17 -11.03 -0.70
N ILE A 38 -3.19 -10.15 -0.70
CA ILE A 38 -4.30 -10.23 0.27
C ILE A 38 -4.98 -11.61 0.26
N PHE A 39 -5.06 -12.26 -0.91
CA PHE A 39 -5.64 -13.60 -1.06
C PHE A 39 -4.60 -14.72 -0.93
N PHE A 40 -3.39 -14.51 -1.45
CA PHE A 40 -2.35 -15.53 -1.41
C PHE A 40 -1.77 -15.75 -0.01
N CYS A 41 -1.63 -14.72 0.83
CA CYS A 41 -1.14 -14.87 2.19
C CYS A 41 -1.94 -15.89 3.03
N PRO A 42 -3.28 -15.77 3.17
CA PRO A 42 -4.05 -16.77 3.91
C PRO A 42 -4.09 -18.13 3.20
N LEU A 43 -4.00 -18.18 1.87
CA LEU A 43 -3.93 -19.44 1.14
C LEU A 43 -2.65 -20.21 1.49
N PHE A 44 -1.48 -19.55 1.41
CA PHE A 44 -0.21 -20.18 1.75
C PHE A 44 -0.12 -20.56 3.22
N GLU A 45 -0.71 -19.78 4.12
CA GLU A 45 -0.79 -20.15 5.53
C GLU A 45 -1.62 -21.44 5.75
N ILE A 46 -2.78 -21.55 5.11
CA ILE A 46 -3.59 -22.77 5.16
C ILE A 46 -2.80 -23.96 4.60
N LEU A 47 -2.14 -23.79 3.45
CA LEU A 47 -1.30 -24.83 2.85
C LEU A 47 -0.15 -25.23 3.77
N LYS A 48 0.48 -24.28 4.47
CA LYS A 48 1.55 -24.55 5.44
C LYS A 48 1.03 -25.42 6.58
N ILE A 49 -0.10 -25.04 7.20
CA ILE A 49 -0.72 -25.79 8.29
C ILE A 49 -1.03 -27.23 7.83
N VAL A 50 -1.63 -27.40 6.65
CA VAL A 50 -1.92 -28.72 6.09
C VAL A 50 -0.65 -29.53 5.81
N GLY A 51 0.39 -28.89 5.26
CA GLY A 51 1.69 -29.52 5.01
C GLY A 51 2.37 -30.02 6.27
N PHE A 52 2.36 -29.21 7.34
CA PHE A 52 2.97 -29.57 8.62
C PHE A 52 2.22 -30.73 9.28
N LEU A 53 0.88 -30.75 9.21
CA LEU A 53 0.07 -31.88 9.67
C LEU A 53 0.39 -33.19 8.91
N ALA A 54 0.70 -33.09 7.61
CA ALA A 54 1.04 -34.24 6.78
C ALA A 54 2.41 -34.87 7.15
N THR A 55 3.32 -34.12 7.78
CA THR A 55 4.63 -34.62 8.24
C THR A 55 4.59 -35.44 9.53
N LYS A 56 3.40 -35.71 10.09
CA LYS A 56 3.21 -36.59 11.27
C LYS A 56 4.07 -36.19 12.50
N GLY A 57 4.33 -34.90 12.68
CA GLY A 57 5.05 -34.36 13.84
C GLY A 57 6.56 -34.20 13.67
N GLU A 58 7.10 -34.44 12.47
CA GLU A 58 8.50 -34.12 12.16
C GLU A 58 8.75 -32.61 12.18
N LEU A 59 7.83 -31.83 11.61
CA LEU A 59 7.83 -30.37 11.72
C LEU A 59 6.96 -29.93 12.90
N LYS A 60 7.46 -28.96 13.68
CA LYS A 60 6.76 -28.46 14.88
C LYS A 60 5.85 -27.31 14.49
N ILE A 61 4.55 -27.45 14.72
CA ILE A 61 3.58 -26.38 14.49
C ILE A 61 3.30 -25.58 15.77
N ASN A 62 3.47 -24.27 15.71
CA ASN A 62 3.05 -23.38 16.79
C ASN A 62 1.62 -22.87 16.54
N TRP A 63 0.62 -23.65 16.95
CA TRP A 63 -0.80 -23.38 16.71
C TRP A 63 -1.24 -21.95 17.04
N MET A 64 -0.71 -21.38 18.13
CA MET A 64 -1.09 -20.04 18.55
C MET A 64 -0.70 -18.99 17.50
N ILE A 65 0.51 -19.10 16.94
CA ILE A 65 1.04 -18.13 15.97
C ILE A 65 0.42 -18.32 14.59
N GLU A 66 0.27 -19.56 14.13
CA GLU A 66 -0.36 -19.84 12.83
C GLU A 66 -1.82 -19.35 12.81
N ILE A 67 -2.60 -19.62 13.87
CA ILE A 67 -3.99 -19.16 13.96
C ILE A 67 -4.07 -17.64 14.08
N LEU A 68 -3.15 -17.01 14.82
CA LEU A 68 -3.11 -15.55 14.94
C LEU A 68 -2.81 -14.89 13.59
N TYR A 69 -1.87 -15.43 12.82
CA TYR A 69 -1.55 -14.87 11.50
C TYR A 69 -2.65 -15.17 10.47
N LEU A 70 -3.21 -16.37 10.46
CA LEU A 70 -4.35 -16.71 9.60
C LEU A 70 -5.57 -15.83 9.90
N SER A 71 -5.91 -15.64 11.17
CA SER A 71 -7.02 -14.76 11.57
C SER A 71 -6.78 -13.31 11.18
N THR A 72 -5.56 -12.80 11.33
CA THR A 72 -5.17 -11.45 10.88
C THR A 72 -5.31 -11.30 9.36
N SER A 73 -4.89 -12.31 8.60
CA SER A 73 -4.98 -12.31 7.13
C SER A 73 -6.42 -12.38 6.63
N LEU A 74 -7.27 -13.21 7.25
CA LEU A 74 -8.70 -13.29 6.96
C LEU A 74 -9.44 -12.00 7.34
N PHE A 75 -9.05 -11.36 8.45
CA PHE A 75 -9.59 -10.08 8.86
C PHE A 75 -9.29 -8.98 7.84
N LEU A 76 -8.09 -8.98 7.26
CA LEU A 76 -7.72 -8.06 6.17
C LEU A 76 -8.60 -8.24 4.93
N ILE A 77 -8.90 -9.49 4.54
CA ILE A 77 -9.87 -9.79 3.46
C ILE A 77 -11.25 -9.22 3.82
N ALA A 78 -11.73 -9.47 5.04
CA ALA A 78 -13.04 -9.01 5.48
C ALA A 78 -13.16 -7.48 5.48
N ILE A 79 -12.14 -6.77 5.97
CA ILE A 79 -12.05 -5.29 5.90
C ILE A 79 -12.09 -4.82 4.44
N THR A 80 -11.32 -5.46 3.57
CA THR A 80 -11.23 -5.11 2.14
C THR A 80 -12.58 -5.27 1.43
N ILE A 81 -13.26 -6.39 1.64
CA ILE A 81 -14.58 -6.65 1.06
C ILE A 81 -15.61 -5.68 1.64
N SER A 82 -15.59 -5.46 2.96
CA SER A 82 -16.50 -4.53 3.64
C SER A 82 -16.33 -3.11 3.10
N TYR A 83 -15.09 -2.64 2.93
CA TYR A 83 -14.79 -1.37 2.29
C TYR A 83 -15.40 -1.26 0.90
N TYR A 84 -15.21 -2.28 0.06
CA TYR A 84 -15.74 -2.30 -1.30
C TYR A 84 -17.27 -2.23 -1.31
N ILE A 85 -17.94 -3.00 -0.44
CA ILE A 85 -19.39 -2.99 -0.29
C ILE A 85 -19.87 -1.61 0.18
N PHE A 86 -19.28 -1.05 1.25
CA PHE A 86 -19.68 0.27 1.75
C PHE A 86 -19.42 1.38 0.76
N HIS A 87 -18.30 1.34 0.03
CA HIS A 87 -18.00 2.30 -1.02
C HIS A 87 -19.08 2.28 -2.10
N LYS A 88 -19.51 1.09 -2.54
CA LYS A 88 -20.58 0.94 -3.54
C LYS A 88 -21.95 1.36 -3.01
N LEU A 89 -22.28 1.02 -1.78
CA LEU A 89 -23.58 1.37 -1.17
C LEU A 89 -23.75 2.87 -0.95
N TYR A 90 -22.67 3.60 -0.67
CA TYR A 90 -22.71 5.02 -0.36
C TYR A 90 -22.18 5.92 -1.48
N GLU A 91 -21.97 5.39 -2.67
CA GLU A 91 -21.46 6.13 -3.84
C GLU A 91 -22.31 7.38 -4.17
N TYR A 92 -23.62 7.34 -3.88
CA TYR A 92 -24.56 8.43 -4.16
C TYR A 92 -24.73 9.44 -3.00
N ASP A 93 -24.25 9.13 -1.79
CA ASP A 93 -24.32 10.05 -0.63
C ASP A 93 -22.93 10.57 -0.30
N ALA A 94 -22.60 11.75 -0.83
CA ALA A 94 -21.28 12.37 -0.69
C ALA A 94 -20.84 12.55 0.78
N LYS A 95 -21.76 12.85 1.71
CA LYS A 95 -21.41 13.05 3.13
C LYS A 95 -21.09 11.73 3.81
N LYS A 96 -21.80 10.66 3.46
CA LYS A 96 -21.56 9.33 4.04
C LYS A 96 -20.35 8.65 3.41
N HIS A 97 -20.14 8.84 2.11
CA HIS A 97 -18.97 8.39 1.37
C HIS A 97 -17.66 8.96 1.95
N GLU A 98 -17.60 10.27 2.19
CA GLU A 98 -16.39 10.90 2.73
C GLU A 98 -16.07 10.42 4.16
N ARG A 99 -17.09 10.19 5.01
CA ARG A 99 -16.90 9.60 6.34
C ARG A 99 -16.33 8.18 6.29
N VAL A 100 -16.86 7.33 5.41
CA VAL A 100 -16.35 5.97 5.22
C VAL A 100 -14.89 6.03 4.76
N LYS A 101 -14.61 6.84 3.74
CA LYS A 101 -13.27 7.02 3.21
C LYS A 101 -12.28 7.51 4.27
N GLN A 102 -12.67 8.48 5.11
CA GLN A 102 -11.82 8.98 6.20
C GLN A 102 -11.53 7.90 7.25
N PHE A 103 -12.55 7.14 7.67
CA PHE A 103 -12.39 6.05 8.63
C PHE A 103 -11.40 4.98 8.13
N PHE A 104 -11.57 4.51 6.89
CA PHE A 104 -10.66 3.52 6.31
C PHE A 104 -9.27 4.09 6.05
N LYS A 105 -9.16 5.37 5.69
CA LYS A 105 -7.88 6.08 5.53
C LYS A 105 -7.12 6.09 6.85
N GLU A 106 -7.77 6.41 7.96
CA GLU A 106 -7.11 6.47 9.25
C GLU A 106 -6.58 5.10 9.71
N ILE A 107 -7.39 4.05 9.56
CA ILE A 107 -7.00 2.69 9.93
C ILE A 107 -5.90 2.14 9.01
N LEU A 108 -6.06 2.26 7.70
CA LEU A 108 -5.13 1.62 6.75
C LEU A 108 -3.81 2.38 6.62
N ILE A 109 -3.82 3.71 6.72
CA ILE A 109 -2.62 4.52 6.47
C ILE A 109 -1.86 4.83 7.77
N TYR A 110 -2.54 5.18 8.87
CA TYR A 110 -1.84 5.60 10.09
C TYR A 110 -1.45 4.42 10.99
N SER A 111 -2.33 3.44 11.19
CA SER A 111 -2.03 2.28 12.05
C SER A 111 -1.59 1.04 11.28
N GLY A 112 -1.99 0.90 10.01
CA GLY A 112 -1.66 -0.23 9.15
C GLY A 112 -0.16 -0.54 9.04
N PRO A 113 0.72 0.41 8.65
CA PRO A 113 2.11 0.10 8.32
C PRO A 113 2.93 -0.50 9.48
N PHE A 114 2.73 0.01 10.70
CA PHE A 114 3.42 -0.52 11.89
C PHE A 114 2.98 -1.95 12.19
N LEU A 115 1.69 -2.23 12.10
CA LEU A 115 1.14 -3.56 12.33
C LEU A 115 1.59 -4.53 11.23
N TRP A 116 1.64 -4.09 9.97
CA TRP A 116 2.05 -4.91 8.83
C TRP A 116 3.54 -5.27 8.83
N ILE A 117 4.40 -4.53 9.53
CA ILE A 117 5.80 -4.91 9.73
C ILE A 117 5.97 -5.72 11.01
N ALA A 118 5.26 -5.36 12.08
CA ALA A 118 5.35 -6.07 13.35
C ALA A 118 4.93 -7.54 13.22
N VAL A 119 3.85 -7.83 12.49
CA VAL A 119 3.35 -9.19 12.26
C VAL A 119 4.41 -10.10 11.63
N PRO A 120 5.02 -9.79 10.46
CA PRO A 120 6.05 -10.63 9.86
C PRO A 120 7.30 -10.77 10.71
N VAL A 121 7.73 -9.69 11.39
CA VAL A 121 8.88 -9.75 12.30
C VAL A 121 8.62 -10.75 13.43
N LEU A 122 7.48 -10.60 14.12
CA LEU A 122 7.09 -11.48 15.23
C LEU A 122 6.87 -12.92 14.76
N TYR A 123 6.19 -13.11 13.62
CA TYR A 123 5.97 -14.42 13.04
C TYR A 123 7.30 -15.10 12.73
N THR A 124 8.17 -14.45 11.95
CA THR A 124 9.48 -15.00 11.56
C THR A 124 10.33 -15.35 12.77
N TYR A 125 10.32 -14.51 13.81
CA TYR A 125 11.05 -14.76 15.03
C TYR A 125 10.50 -15.96 15.82
N LEU A 126 9.18 -16.05 15.96
CA LEU A 126 8.52 -17.10 16.76
C LEU A 126 8.42 -18.44 16.04
N THR A 127 8.58 -18.47 14.72
CA THR A 127 8.58 -19.69 13.90
C THR A 127 9.96 -20.05 13.34
N PHE A 128 11.02 -19.38 13.77
CA PHE A 128 12.37 -19.61 13.24
C PHE A 128 12.85 -21.06 13.44
N ASP A 129 12.55 -21.66 14.60
CA ASP A 129 13.00 -23.00 14.99
C ASP A 129 12.01 -24.13 14.61
N GLU A 130 10.97 -23.82 13.82
CA GLU A 130 9.91 -24.79 13.51
C GLU A 130 10.37 -25.97 12.64
N MET A 131 11.48 -25.78 11.92
CA MET A 131 12.04 -26.77 11.00
C MET A 131 13.27 -27.53 11.54
N GLY A 132 13.69 -27.27 12.79
CA GLY A 132 14.88 -27.89 13.37
C GLY A 132 16.13 -27.64 12.53
N ASP A 133 16.79 -28.71 12.07
CA ASP A 133 18.05 -28.66 11.31
C ASP A 133 17.87 -28.35 9.81
N ILE A 134 16.64 -28.27 9.31
CA ILE A 134 16.39 -27.99 7.88
C ILE A 134 16.76 -26.53 7.59
N PRO A 135 17.59 -26.26 6.55
CA PRO A 135 17.97 -24.91 6.20
C PRO A 135 16.76 -24.03 5.84
N PHE A 136 16.85 -22.76 6.24
CA PHE A 136 15.76 -21.80 6.08
C PHE A 136 15.26 -21.61 4.64
N THR A 137 16.16 -21.77 3.65
CA THR A 137 15.88 -21.57 2.22
C THR A 137 15.41 -22.82 1.49
N CYS A 138 15.23 -23.95 2.19
CA CYS A 138 14.72 -25.20 1.62
C CYS A 138 15.48 -25.68 0.36
N PRO A 139 16.81 -25.86 0.41
CA PRO A 139 17.58 -26.19 -0.78
C PRO A 139 17.36 -27.66 -1.19
N HIS A 140 17.18 -27.92 -2.49
CA HIS A 140 16.83 -29.25 -3.01
C HIS A 140 17.91 -30.33 -2.83
N ASP A 141 19.14 -29.94 -2.49
CA ASP A 141 20.27 -30.83 -2.21
C ASP A 141 20.35 -31.27 -0.73
N TYR A 142 19.47 -30.77 0.13
CA TYR A 142 19.37 -31.22 1.53
C TYR A 142 18.75 -32.62 1.63
N ASP A 143 19.18 -33.40 2.64
CA ASP A 143 18.72 -34.77 2.88
C ASP A 143 17.38 -34.78 3.62
N TYR A 144 16.30 -34.53 2.88
CA TYR A 144 14.94 -34.60 3.42
C TYR A 144 14.51 -36.04 3.67
N SER A 145 13.93 -36.30 4.84
CA SER A 145 13.37 -37.62 5.19
C SER A 145 12.29 -38.11 4.21
N SER A 146 11.57 -37.19 3.58
CA SER A 146 10.52 -37.48 2.60
C SER A 146 10.23 -36.29 1.69
N THR A 147 9.62 -36.57 0.54
CA THR A 147 9.12 -35.53 -0.38
C THR A 147 8.03 -34.65 0.21
N VAL A 148 7.32 -35.15 1.25
CA VAL A 148 6.30 -34.39 1.98
C VAL A 148 6.95 -33.28 2.80
N VAL A 149 8.09 -33.57 3.45
CA VAL A 149 8.84 -32.58 4.23
C VAL A 149 9.45 -31.52 3.32
N LEU A 150 10.00 -31.90 2.17
CA LEU A 150 10.47 -30.94 1.16
C LEU A 150 9.33 -30.00 0.72
N SER A 151 8.18 -30.57 0.35
CA SER A 151 7.01 -29.77 -0.07
C SER A 151 6.51 -28.84 1.03
N ALA A 152 6.50 -29.30 2.29
CA ALA A 152 6.13 -28.47 3.43
C ALA A 152 7.13 -27.32 3.66
N CYS A 153 8.43 -27.58 3.45
CA CYS A 153 9.47 -26.56 3.49
C CYS A 153 9.24 -25.48 2.41
N ASP A 154 9.01 -25.89 1.17
CA ASP A 154 8.76 -24.97 0.05
C ASP A 154 7.52 -24.09 0.28
N ILE A 155 6.44 -24.68 0.79
CA ILE A 155 5.22 -23.95 1.13
C ILE A 155 5.47 -22.93 2.25
N ARG A 156 6.24 -23.31 3.29
CA ARG A 156 6.62 -22.38 4.36
C ARG A 156 7.43 -21.22 3.80
N LEU A 157 8.42 -21.49 2.94
CA LEU A 157 9.23 -20.44 2.32
C LEU A 157 8.36 -19.50 1.47
N ALA A 158 7.44 -20.04 0.68
CA ALA A 158 6.50 -19.25 -0.10
C ALA A 158 5.59 -18.39 0.81
N ASN A 159 5.07 -18.94 1.91
CA ASN A 159 4.27 -18.21 2.88
C ASN A 159 5.07 -17.02 3.46
N LEU A 160 6.31 -17.25 3.85
CA LEU A 160 7.19 -16.22 4.38
C LEU A 160 7.49 -15.13 3.34
N ILE A 161 7.77 -15.52 2.09
CA ILE A 161 7.97 -14.58 0.99
C ILE A 161 6.72 -13.71 0.78
N CYS A 162 5.52 -14.31 0.74
CA CYS A 162 4.27 -13.56 0.61
C CYS A 162 4.07 -12.59 1.78
N MET A 163 4.34 -13.05 3.00
CA MET A 163 4.20 -12.27 4.22
C MET A 163 5.12 -11.04 4.23
N TRP A 164 6.36 -11.17 3.76
CA TRP A 164 7.31 -10.04 3.67
C TRP A 164 7.12 -9.18 2.41
N ALA A 165 6.67 -9.77 1.31
CA ALA A 165 6.36 -9.04 0.08
C ALA A 165 5.21 -8.04 0.30
N PHE A 166 4.19 -8.42 1.09
CA PHE A 166 3.04 -7.56 1.35
C PHE A 166 3.39 -6.18 1.95
N PRO A 167 4.02 -6.07 3.13
CA PRO A 167 4.41 -4.78 3.69
C PRO A 167 5.44 -4.07 2.82
N THR A 168 6.38 -4.80 2.19
CA THR A 168 7.40 -4.21 1.32
C THR A 168 6.76 -3.48 0.13
N LEU A 169 5.83 -4.14 -0.59
CA LEU A 169 5.14 -3.54 -1.71
C LEU A 169 4.21 -2.40 -1.27
N CYS A 170 3.53 -2.54 -0.12
CA CYS A 170 2.75 -1.46 0.47
C CYS A 170 3.61 -0.22 0.75
N SER A 171 4.78 -0.39 1.39
CA SER A 171 5.71 0.70 1.67
C SER A 171 6.25 1.35 0.39
N LEU A 172 6.68 0.56 -0.59
CA LEU A 172 7.13 1.07 -1.88
C LEU A 172 6.05 1.85 -2.61
N TYR A 173 4.81 1.37 -2.57
CA TYR A 173 3.68 2.05 -3.18
C TYR A 173 3.42 3.40 -2.50
N LEU A 174 3.35 3.44 -1.17
CA LEU A 174 3.14 4.67 -0.41
C LEU A 174 4.25 5.70 -0.67
N ILE A 175 5.52 5.27 -0.62
CA ILE A 175 6.68 6.13 -0.91
C ILE A 175 6.58 6.70 -2.33
N SER A 176 6.22 5.87 -3.31
CA SER A 176 6.10 6.29 -4.71
C SER A 176 5.00 7.36 -4.89
N ILE A 177 3.84 7.18 -4.26
CA ILE A 177 2.74 8.15 -4.29
C ILE A 177 3.13 9.46 -3.57
N SER A 178 3.79 9.36 -2.42
CA SER A 178 4.30 10.53 -1.69
C SER A 178 5.30 11.32 -2.52
N LEU A 179 6.26 10.66 -3.16
CA LEU A 179 7.25 11.30 -4.03
C LEU A 179 6.59 12.00 -5.22
N LEU A 180 5.66 11.32 -5.90
CA LEU A 180 4.92 11.90 -7.02
C LEU A 180 4.14 13.16 -6.59
N THR A 181 3.53 13.12 -5.40
CA THR A 181 2.80 14.26 -4.83
C THR A 181 3.72 15.44 -4.52
N LEU A 182 4.94 15.18 -4.00
CA LEU A 182 5.93 16.21 -3.74
C LEU A 182 6.43 16.87 -5.04
N ILE A 183 6.71 16.06 -6.07
CA ILE A 183 7.14 16.55 -7.38
C ILE A 183 6.05 17.42 -8.00
N SER A 184 4.79 16.97 -7.97
CA SER A 184 3.67 17.74 -8.52
C SER A 184 3.46 19.08 -7.80
N LYS A 185 3.61 19.12 -6.47
CA LYS A 185 3.54 20.38 -5.71
C LYS A 185 4.69 21.32 -6.03
N GLY A 186 5.90 20.78 -6.21
CA GLY A 186 7.08 21.56 -6.60
C GLY A 186 6.90 22.23 -7.97
N TYR A 187 6.34 21.48 -8.94
CA TYR A 187 6.04 21.99 -10.28
C TYR A 187 5.03 23.16 -10.24
N ASN A 188 3.90 22.97 -9.56
CA ASN A 188 2.87 24.01 -9.47
C ASN A 188 3.38 25.30 -8.80
N LYS A 189 4.23 25.19 -7.78
CA LYS A 189 4.83 26.35 -7.12
C LYS A 189 5.80 27.10 -8.04
N GLY A 190 6.53 26.39 -8.91
CA GLY A 190 7.41 27.00 -9.90
C GLY A 190 6.64 27.80 -10.95
N ASP A 191 5.52 27.25 -11.43
CA ASP A 191 4.65 27.93 -12.40
C ASP A 191 4.02 29.20 -11.82
N GLU A 192 3.57 29.18 -10.55
CA GLU A 192 3.03 30.38 -9.88
C GLU A 192 4.07 31.51 -9.77
N VAL A 193 5.33 31.19 -9.40
CA VAL A 193 6.41 32.19 -9.26
C VAL A 193 6.78 32.80 -10.62
N MET A 194 6.86 31.99 -11.68
CA MET A 194 7.18 32.47 -13.03
C MET A 194 6.09 33.40 -13.59
N ILE A 195 4.81 33.18 -13.26
CA ILE A 195 3.71 34.06 -13.66
C ILE A 195 3.80 35.40 -12.91
N GLU A 196 4.12 35.38 -11.61
CA GLU A 196 4.25 36.59 -10.79
C GLU A 196 5.43 37.48 -11.24
N ASP A 197 6.55 36.87 -11.65
CA ASP A 197 7.70 37.61 -12.20
C ASP A 197 7.38 38.25 -13.56
N TYR A 198 6.65 37.55 -14.45
CA TYR A 198 6.26 38.08 -15.76
C TYR A 198 5.33 39.29 -15.65
N TYR A 199 4.38 39.28 -14.71
CA TYR A 199 3.50 40.43 -14.47
C TYR A 199 4.21 41.63 -13.83
N ASN A 200 5.32 41.41 -13.13
CA ASN A 200 6.10 42.48 -12.52
C ASN A 200 7.14 43.11 -13.48
N GLU A 201 7.59 42.39 -14.50
CA GLU A 201 8.52 42.93 -15.51
C GLU A 201 7.85 43.84 -16.57
N ASP A 202 6.54 43.72 -16.79
CA ASP A 202 5.79 44.55 -17.76
C ASP A 202 5.47 45.98 -17.27
N ILE A 203 5.98 46.42 -16.10
CA ILE A 203 5.79 47.78 -15.56
C ILE A 203 7.09 48.61 -15.62
N ILE A 204 7.86 48.56 -16.72
CA ILE A 204 8.78 49.66 -17.08
C ILE A 204 8.78 49.87 -18.61
N VAL A 205 7.72 50.51 -19.12
CA VAL A 205 7.77 51.20 -20.42
C VAL A 205 7.44 52.67 -20.16
N GLY A 206 8.49 53.51 -20.10
CA GLY A 206 8.38 54.96 -20.22
C GLY A 206 7.74 55.69 -19.03
N GLY A 207 8.39 55.68 -17.86
CA GLY A 207 8.30 56.79 -16.90
C GLY A 207 6.90 57.16 -16.36
N THR A 208 5.94 56.24 -16.33
CA THR A 208 4.65 56.45 -15.66
C THR A 208 4.24 55.21 -14.87
N THR A 209 4.16 55.36 -13.55
CA THR A 209 3.60 54.37 -12.61
C THR A 209 2.08 54.42 -12.64
N PHE A 210 1.41 53.32 -13.00
CA PHE A 210 -0.03 53.16 -12.79
C PHE A 210 -0.27 52.38 -11.49
N SER A 211 -0.80 53.06 -10.47
CA SER A 211 -1.31 52.44 -9.26
C SER A 211 -2.72 51.92 -9.51
N SER A 212 -2.96 50.64 -9.26
CA SER A 212 -4.29 50.02 -9.34
C SER A 212 -5.10 50.27 -8.07
N GLU A 213 -5.22 51.52 -7.65
CA GLU A 213 -6.21 51.93 -6.65
C GLU A 213 -7.04 53.06 -7.25
N GLY A 214 -8.30 52.74 -7.53
CA GLY A 214 -9.28 53.62 -8.15
C GLY A 214 -9.69 54.78 -7.24
N GLU A 215 -8.88 55.84 -7.22
CA GLU A 215 -9.35 57.18 -6.86
C GLU A 215 -9.10 58.14 -8.01
N ILE A 216 -10.17 58.45 -8.75
CA ILE A 216 -10.22 59.61 -9.64
C ILE A 216 -10.30 60.85 -8.76
N LYS A 217 -9.18 61.55 -8.59
CA LYS A 217 -9.18 62.97 -8.16
C LYS A 217 -9.06 63.85 -9.40
N MET A 218 -10.12 64.61 -9.68
CA MET A 218 -10.10 65.70 -10.66
C MET A 218 -9.34 66.89 -10.07
N ILE A 219 -8.40 67.43 -10.85
CA ILE A 219 -7.90 68.81 -10.73
C ILE A 219 -8.77 69.67 -11.64
#